data_AF-A0A0F9CDB7-F1
#
_entry.id   AF-A0A0F9CDB7-F1
#
_cell.length_a   1.000
_cell.length_b   1.000
_cell.length_c   1.000
_cell.angle_alpha   90.00
_cell.angle_beta   90.00
_cell.angle_gamma   90.00
#
_symmetry.space_group_name_H-M   'P 1'
#
loop_
_entity.id
_entity.type
_entity.pdbx_description
1 polymer ?
#
loop_
_entity_poly.entity_id
_entity_poly.type
_entity_poly.pdbx_seq_one_letter_code
_entity_poly.pdbx_strand_id
1 'polypeptide(L)' 'MTKVGRNVQYEVKENVLTIKIDLKDEGKSSKSGKSQVTATTAGNIAVGDKQEHFLSMNVFRYLNAK' A
#
# COMPACT_ATOMS: atom_id res chain seq x y z
N MET A 1 -8.92 -10.63 -4.36
CA MET A 1 -7.90 -9.75 -3.77
C MET A 1 -8.12 -9.60 -2.27
N THR A 2 -7.04 -9.82 -1.50
CA THR A 2 -6.98 -9.71 -0.04
C THR A 2 -6.65 -8.27 0.36
N LYS A 3 -7.36 -7.71 1.34
CA LYS A 3 -7.07 -6.37 1.88
C LYS A 3 -5.97 -6.44 2.91
N VAL A 4 -5.07 -5.47 2.90
CA VAL A 4 -4.03 -5.30 3.93
C VAL A 4 -3.83 -3.83 4.27
N GLY A 5 -3.52 -3.54 5.53
CA GLY A 5 -3.25 -2.19 6.01
C GLY A 5 -4.34 -1.20 5.59
N ARG A 6 -3.94 -0.06 5.01
CA ARG A 6 -4.85 0.97 4.49
C ARG A 6 -4.75 1.07 2.98
N ASN A 7 -5.91 1.00 2.31
CA ASN A 7 -6.04 1.22 0.86
C ASN A 7 -5.08 0.36 0.01
N VAL A 8 -4.76 -0.85 0.47
CA VAL A 8 -4.02 -1.84 -0.30
C VAL A 8 -4.86 -3.10 -0.41
N GLN A 9 -5.01 -3.57 -1.65
CA GLN A 9 -5.50 -4.91 -1.94
C GLN A 9 -4.44 -5.62 -2.75
N TYR A 10 -4.26 -6.91 -2.53
CA TYR A 10 -3.32 -7.70 -3.32
C TYR A 10 -3.90 -9.06 -3.68
N GLU A 11 -3.33 -9.71 -4.69
CA GLU A 11 -3.51 -11.13 -4.96
C GLU A 11 -2.21 -11.72 -5.50
N VAL A 12 -1.99 -12.99 -5.21
CA VAL A 12 -0.92 -13.78 -5.83
C VAL A 12 -1.60 -14.82 -6.71
N LYS A 13 -1.27 -14.80 -8.00
CA LYS A 13 -1.71 -15.80 -8.98
C LYS A 13 -0.48 -16.40 -9.63
N GLU A 14 -0.33 -17.71 -9.51
CA GLU A 14 0.90 -18.42 -9.87
C GLU A 14 2.11 -17.78 -9.17
N ASN A 15 2.94 -17.04 -9.91
CA ASN A 15 4.12 -16.35 -9.38
C ASN A 15 4.01 -14.81 -9.51
N VAL A 16 2.82 -14.27 -9.73
CA VAL A 16 2.58 -12.84 -9.96
C VAL A 16 1.81 -12.24 -8.79
N LEU A 17 2.45 -11.29 -8.09
CA LEU A 17 1.81 -10.43 -7.11
C LEU A 17 1.18 -9.22 -7.82
N THR A 18 -0.14 -9.12 -7.79
CA THR A 18 -0.88 -7.94 -8.28
C THR A 18 -1.34 -7.11 -7.10
N ILE A 19 -1.04 -5.81 -7.12
CA ILE A 19 -1.42 -4.86 -6.07
C ILE A 19 -2.37 -3.83 -6.67
N LYS A 20 -3.49 -3.59 -5.98
CA LYS A 20 -4.49 -2.58 -6.33
C LYS A 20 -4.62 -1.54 -5.22
N ILE A 21 -4.54 -0.28 -5.60
CA ILE A 21 -4.63 0.89 -4.72
C ILE A 21 -5.57 1.90 -5.39
N ASP A 22 -6.53 2.44 -4.64
CA ASP A 22 -7.37 3.53 -5.13
C ASP A 22 -6.68 4.88 -4.89
N LEU A 23 -6.20 5.51 -5.96
CA LEU A 23 -5.53 6.80 -5.87
C LEU A 23 -6.48 7.97 -5.59
N LYS A 24 -7.80 7.77 -5.48
CA LYS A 24 -8.76 8.79 -5.04
C LYS A 24 -8.86 8.93 -3.52
N ASP A 25 -8.37 7.97 -2.74
CA ASP A 25 -8.34 8.09 -1.26
C ASP A 25 -7.51 9.32 -0.85
N GLU A 26 -8.06 10.17 0.02
CA GLU A 26 -7.41 11.39 0.51
C GLU A 26 -6.30 11.11 1.54
N GLY A 27 -6.15 9.87 1.98
CA GLY A 27 -5.07 9.45 2.84
C GLY A 27 -5.12 10.10 4.22
N LYS A 28 -3.97 10.15 4.89
CA LYS A 28 -3.77 10.92 6.12
C LYS A 28 -2.59 11.87 5.92
N SER A 29 -2.80 13.15 6.22
CA SER A 29 -1.74 14.16 6.14
C SER A 29 -0.59 13.83 7.08
N SER A 30 0.62 13.92 6.56
CA SER A 30 1.85 13.84 7.35
C SER A 30 1.96 15.04 8.29
N LYS A 31 2.69 14.87 9.40
CA LYS A 31 2.92 15.94 10.39
C LYS A 31 3.54 17.21 9.79
N SER A 32 4.27 17.08 8.69
CA SER A 32 4.90 18.21 7.99
C SER A 32 3.97 18.90 6.98
N GLY A 33 2.80 18.34 6.69
CA GLY A 33 1.86 18.86 5.70
C GLY A 33 2.34 18.76 4.24
N LYS A 34 3.50 18.15 3.97
CA LYS A 34 4.09 18.09 2.61
C LYS A 34 3.56 16.92 1.79
N SER A 35 3.10 15.87 2.46
CA SER A 35 2.58 14.66 1.82
C SER A 35 1.45 14.03 2.63
N GLN A 36 0.64 13.22 1.97
CA GLN A 36 -0.39 12.36 2.54
C GLN A 36 -0.01 10.90 2.28
N VAL A 37 -0.07 10.06 3.32
CA VAL A 37 0.00 8.60 3.12
C VAL A 37 -1.35 8.15 2.61
N THR A 38 -1.41 7.74 1.34
CA THR A 38 -2.66 7.33 0.67
C THR A 38 -2.86 5.81 0.70
N ALA A 39 -1.78 5.03 0.86
CA ALA A 39 -1.86 3.60 1.09
C ALA A 39 -0.65 3.10 1.92
N THR A 40 -0.85 2.06 2.73
CA THR A 40 0.22 1.42 3.51
C THR A 40 -0.11 -0.02 3.83
N THR A 41 0.89 -0.90 3.83
CA THR A 41 0.77 -2.27 4.37
C THR A 41 0.84 -2.32 5.90
N ALA A 42 1.11 -1.18 6.56
CA ALA A 42 1.27 -1.06 8.00
C ALA A 42 2.36 -1.98 8.59
N GLY A 43 3.42 -2.24 7.82
CA GLY A 43 4.52 -3.11 8.19
C GLY A 43 4.83 -4.14 7.12
N ASN A 44 5.62 -5.15 7.49
CA ASN A 44 5.97 -6.25 6.61
C ASN A 44 4.92 -7.36 6.76
N ILE A 45 4.25 -7.70 5.67
CA ILE A 45 3.17 -8.70 5.67
C ILE A 45 3.53 -9.85 4.72
N ALA A 46 3.27 -11.08 5.15
CA ALA A 46 3.42 -12.23 4.28
C ALA A 46 2.37 -12.17 3.16
N VAL A 47 2.78 -12.46 1.92
CA VAL A 47 1.91 -12.54 0.74
C VAL A 47 1.99 -13.95 0.13
N GLY A 48 0.83 -14.46 -0.29
CA GLY A 48 0.71 -15.83 -0.81
C GLY A 48 0.72 -16.90 0.29
N ASP A 49 0.64 -18.17 -0.12
CA ASP A 49 0.30 -19.27 0.79
C ASP A 49 1.48 -19.78 1.63
N LYS A 50 2.71 -19.63 1.13
CA LYS A 50 3.91 -20.24 1.74
C LYS A 50 4.61 -19.37 2.80
N GLN A 51 4.14 -18.14 3.03
CA GLN A 51 4.82 -17.15 3.89
C GLN A 51 6.31 -16.93 3.57
N GLU A 52 6.74 -17.20 2.33
CA GLU A 52 8.13 -17.03 1.87
C GLU A 52 8.40 -15.61 1.35
N HIS A 53 7.34 -14.91 0.96
CA HIS A 53 7.41 -13.57 0.38
C HIS A 53 6.74 -12.56 1.30
N PHE A 54 7.42 -11.44 1.53
CA PHE A 54 6.93 -10.38 2.37
C PHE A 54 6.86 -9.05 1.61
N LEU A 55 5.79 -8.29 1.86
CA LEU A 55 5.53 -6.99 1.25
C LEU A 55 5.52 -5.91 2.34
N SER A 56 6.35 -4.88 2.14
CA SER A 56 6.34 -3.65 2.93
C SER A 56 6.28 -2.46 1.99
N MET A 57 5.20 -1.66 2.05
CA MET A 57 4.96 -0.58 1.08
C MET A 57 4.19 0.57 1.71
N ASN A 58 4.54 1.79 1.28
CA ASN A 58 3.78 3.01 1.51
C ASN A 58 3.63 3.78 0.20
N VAL A 59 2.45 4.36 -0.04
CA VAL A 59 2.19 5.27 -1.16
C VAL A 59 1.90 6.66 -0.60
N PHE A 60 2.54 7.65 -1.19
CA PHE A 60 2.44 9.04 -0.78
C PHE A 60 1.90 9.90 -1.92
N ARG A 61 0.98 10.80 -1.61
CA ARG A 61 0.61 11.93 -2.45
C ARG A 61 1.31 13.18 -1.93
N TYR A 62 2.13 13.83 -2.76
CA TYR A 62 2.70 15.14 -2.40
C TYR A 62 1.66 16.23 -2.62
N LEU A 63 1.49 17.09 -1.63
CA LEU A 63 0.53 18.20 -1.70
C LEU A 63 1.11 19.44 -2.40
N ASN A 64 2.44 19.52 -2.48
CA ASN A 64 3.18 20.62 -3.09
C ASN A 64 4.04 20.12 -4.26
N ALA A 65 3.52 19.21 -5.09
CA ALA A 65 4.21 18.82 -6.31
C ALA A 65 4.33 20.08 -7.21
N LYS A 66 5.57 20.56 -7.39
CA LYS A 66 5.87 21.59 -8.39
C LYS A 66 5.78 21.00 -9.77
#